data_AF-A0A0J8AY36-F1
#
_entry.id   AF-A0A0J8AY36-F1
#
_cell.length_a   1.000
_cell.length_b   1.000
_cell.length_c   1.000
_cell.angle_alpha   90.00
_cell.angle_beta   90.00
_cell.angle_gamma   90.00
#
_symmetry.space_group_name_H-M   'P 1'
#
loop_
_entity.id
_entity.type
_entity.pdbx_description
1 polymer ?
#
loop_
_entity_poly.entity_id
_entity_poly.type
_entity_poly.pdbx_seq_one_letter_code
_entity_poly.pdbx_strand_id
1 'polypeptide(L)'
;DELTSRLVAASIQAVPDGTQYPVIRYGSNVTSDVFAESVSLDRLASATQSAQIRSGSQHNPTAVQPAGIDRRSVQELRERLLSEANVLVCTLSGSGAALIGNIPHTFQVVIVDEAAQAHEIETLIPLQYCCRKLILVGDPRQLPATVLSTYAGKFGLNRSMFERLESVIQPVMLTEQYRMHPELVVSFTT
;
A
#
# COMPACT_ATOMS: atom_id res chain seq x y z
N ASP A 1 -4.76 -6.20 4.49
CA ASP A 1 -5.56 -4.99 4.81
C ASP A 1 -6.70 -4.90 3.80
N GLU A 2 -7.84 -4.35 4.19
CA GLU A 2 -9.08 -4.41 3.40
C GLU A 2 -8.94 -3.79 2.00
N LEU A 3 -8.18 -2.70 1.88
CA LEU A 3 -7.89 -2.05 0.60
C LEU A 3 -7.21 -3.03 -0.37
N THR A 4 -6.11 -3.68 0.05
CA THR A 4 -5.42 -4.67 -0.80
C THR A 4 -6.38 -5.78 -1.24
N SER A 5 -7.16 -6.32 -0.30
CA SER A 5 -8.09 -7.43 -0.59
C SER A 5 -9.16 -7.01 -1.59
N ARG A 6 -9.70 -5.80 -1.45
CA ARG A 6 -10.67 -5.24 -2.40
C ARG A 6 -10.05 -4.99 -3.77
N LEU A 7 -8.81 -4.49 -3.85
CA LEU A 7 -8.11 -4.31 -5.13
C LEU A 7 -7.89 -5.63 -5.86
N VAL A 8 -7.50 -6.68 -5.14
CA VAL A 8 -7.33 -8.03 -5.68
C VAL A 8 -8.68 -8.62 -6.10
N ALA A 9 -9.71 -8.53 -5.26
CA ALA A 9 -11.04 -9.08 -5.52
C ALA A 9 -11.79 -8.35 -6.64
N ALA A 10 -11.63 -7.03 -6.76
CA ALA A 10 -12.23 -6.22 -7.82
C ALA A 10 -11.66 -6.53 -9.21
N SER A 11 -10.73 -7.49 -9.31
CA SER A 11 -10.11 -7.87 -10.58
C SER A 11 -9.50 -6.66 -11.30
N ILE A 12 -8.81 -5.78 -10.57
CA ILE A 12 -7.81 -4.89 -11.19
C ILE A 12 -6.67 -5.70 -11.85
N GLN A 13 -6.78 -7.03 -11.85
CA GLN A 13 -6.03 -7.95 -12.69
C GLN A 13 -6.64 -8.16 -14.09
N ALA A 14 -7.75 -7.53 -14.46
CA ALA A 14 -8.45 -7.79 -15.72
C ALA A 14 -8.75 -6.49 -16.48
N VAL A 15 -7.80 -6.06 -17.31
CA VAL A 15 -8.10 -5.22 -18.47
C VAL A 15 -8.91 -6.07 -19.47
N PRO A 16 -9.83 -5.50 -20.28
CA PRO A 16 -10.58 -6.24 -21.30
C PRO A 16 -9.73 -7.01 -22.31
N ASP A 17 -8.44 -6.67 -22.44
CA ASP A 17 -7.45 -7.34 -23.28
C ASP A 17 -6.75 -8.55 -22.60
N GLY A 18 -7.07 -8.83 -21.33
CA GLY A 18 -6.46 -9.89 -20.54
C GLY A 18 -5.16 -9.50 -19.83
N THR A 19 -4.73 -8.24 -19.89
CA THR A 19 -3.53 -7.74 -19.21
C THR A 19 -3.76 -7.68 -17.69
N GLN A 20 -2.87 -8.34 -16.93
CA GLN A 20 -2.84 -8.25 -15.47
C GLN A 20 -1.96 -7.08 -15.04
N TYR A 21 -2.47 -6.19 -14.20
CA TYR A 21 -1.65 -5.21 -13.50
C TYR A 21 -1.02 -5.87 -12.26
N PRO A 22 0.31 -5.95 -12.15
CA PRO A 22 0.97 -6.49 -10.98
C PRO A 22 0.73 -5.57 -9.78
N VAL A 23 -0.10 -6.06 -8.86
CA VAL A 23 -0.30 -5.45 -7.54
C VAL A 23 0.71 -6.07 -6.60
N ILE A 24 1.47 -5.24 -5.90
CA ILE A 24 2.41 -5.68 -4.88
C ILE A 24 2.08 -5.00 -3.57
N ARG A 25 1.89 -5.81 -2.52
CA ARG A 25 1.78 -5.34 -1.15
C ARG A 25 3.15 -5.37 -0.48
N TYR A 26 3.60 -4.22 0.01
CA TYR A 26 4.81 -4.08 0.80
C TYR A 26 4.49 -3.66 2.24
N GLY A 27 5.05 -4.39 3.21
CA GLY A 27 4.91 -4.08 4.62
C GLY A 27 5.06 -5.32 5.50
N SER A 28 5.64 -5.13 6.68
CA SER A 28 6.00 -6.20 7.62
C SER A 28 4.82 -6.80 8.40
N ASN A 29 3.60 -6.32 8.16
CA ASN A 29 2.43 -6.82 8.89
C ASN A 29 1.94 -8.10 8.24
N VAL A 30 2.12 -9.22 8.97
CA VAL A 30 1.45 -10.49 8.70
C VAL A 30 -0.04 -10.21 8.61
N THR A 31 -0.64 -10.53 7.47
CA THR A 31 -2.08 -10.37 7.26
C THR A 31 -2.72 -11.76 7.30
N SER A 32 -3.80 -11.89 8.06
CA SER A 32 -4.64 -13.11 8.03
C SER A 32 -5.47 -13.22 6.75
N ASP A 33 -5.47 -12.18 5.92
CA ASP A 33 -6.21 -12.12 4.68
C ASP A 33 -5.44 -12.81 3.55
N VAL A 34 -6.01 -13.90 3.03
CA VAL A 34 -5.38 -14.72 1.99
C VAL A 34 -5.17 -13.95 0.68
N PHE A 35 -6.06 -13.01 0.33
CA PHE A 35 -5.94 -12.19 -0.88
C PHE A 35 -4.86 -11.13 -0.73
N ALA A 36 -4.81 -10.44 0.41
CA ALA A 36 -3.74 -9.48 0.64
C ALA A 36 -2.36 -10.18 0.75
N GLU A 37 -2.33 -11.38 1.32
CA GLU A 37 -1.11 -12.17 1.43
C GLU A 37 -0.66 -12.75 0.09
N SER A 38 -1.57 -13.04 -0.86
CA SER A 38 -1.21 -13.61 -2.17
C SER A 38 -0.38 -12.64 -3.04
N VAL A 39 -0.51 -11.34 -2.79
CA VAL A 39 0.23 -10.27 -3.46
C VAL A 39 1.33 -9.66 -2.58
N SER A 40 1.65 -10.27 -1.43
CA SER A 40 2.74 -9.78 -0.58
C SER A 40 4.09 -9.98 -1.27
N LEU A 41 4.95 -8.97 -1.19
CA LEU A 41 6.28 -9.02 -1.82
C LEU A 41 7.08 -10.24 -1.37
N ASP A 42 7.00 -10.59 -0.07
CA ASP A 42 7.71 -11.73 0.49
C ASP A 42 7.19 -13.07 -0.02
N ARG A 43 5.87 -13.21 -0.20
CA ARG A 43 5.28 -14.42 -0.76
C ARG A 43 5.61 -14.56 -2.24
N LEU A 44 5.54 -13.47 -3.01
CA LEU A 44 5.89 -13.44 -4.43
C LEU A 44 7.37 -13.80 -4.63
N ALA A 45 8.28 -13.23 -3.84
CA ALA A 45 9.70 -13.56 -3.89
C ALA A 45 9.95 -15.05 -3.56
N SER A 46 9.30 -15.57 -2.52
CA SER A 46 9.43 -16.98 -2.11
C SER A 46 8.90 -17.95 -3.19
N ALA A 47 7.78 -17.59 -3.84
CA ALA A 47 7.18 -18.39 -4.91
C ALA A 47 8.05 -18.41 -6.16
N THR A 48 8.54 -17.25 -6.61
CA THR A 48 9.42 -17.15 -7.78
C THR A 48 10.74 -17.88 -7.55
N GLN A 49 11.33 -17.78 -6.36
CA GLN A 49 12.54 -18.52 -6.01
C GLN A 49 12.28 -20.04 -6.05
N SER A 50 11.18 -20.51 -5.47
CA SER A 50 10.80 -21.92 -5.50
C SER A 50 10.60 -22.46 -6.92
N ALA A 51 10.04 -21.65 -7.82
CA ALA A 51 9.86 -22.00 -9.23
C ALA A 51 11.21 -22.09 -9.97
N GLN A 52 12.12 -21.15 -9.72
CA GLN A 52 13.48 -21.16 -10.30
C GLN A 52 14.26 -22.42 -9.90
N ILE A 53 14.21 -22.81 -8.63
CA ILE A 53 14.87 -24.04 -8.13
C ILE A 53 14.32 -25.28 -8.86
N ARG A 54 12.99 -25.40 -9.01
CA ARG A 54 12.36 -26.52 -9.72
C ARG A 54 12.79 -26.59 -11.19
N SER A 55 12.93 -25.44 -11.85
CA SER A 55 13.37 -25.38 -13.26
C SER A 55 14.85 -25.74 -13.44
N GLY A 56 15.73 -25.39 -12.49
CA GLY A 56 17.15 -25.70 -12.54
C GLY A 56 17.50 -27.18 -12.29
N SER A 57 16.70 -27.89 -11.48
CA SER A 57 16.95 -29.31 -11.18
C SER A 57 16.65 -30.29 -12.33
N GLN A 58 15.97 -29.87 -13.41
CA GLN A 58 15.74 -30.75 -14.56
C GLN A 58 16.97 -30.93 -15.47
N HIS A 59 18.08 -30.20 -15.24
CA HIS A 59 19.27 -30.26 -16.09
C HIS A 59 20.53 -30.89 -15.46
N ASN A 60 20.49 -31.37 -14.21
CA ASN A 60 21.64 -32.05 -13.61
C ASN A 60 21.26 -32.95 -12.40
N PRO A 61 21.27 -34.30 -12.54
CA PRO A 61 20.88 -35.21 -11.44
C PRO A 61 21.92 -35.39 -10.33
N THR A 62 23.11 -34.77 -10.40
CA THR A 62 24.26 -35.12 -9.53
C THR A 62 24.74 -34.06 -8.54
N ALA A 63 24.07 -32.92 -8.40
CA ALA A 63 24.49 -31.88 -7.44
C ALA A 63 23.46 -31.68 -6.32
N VAL A 64 23.57 -32.47 -5.24
CA VAL A 64 22.96 -32.14 -3.95
C VAL A 64 23.98 -31.34 -3.15
N GLN A 65 23.92 -30.02 -3.27
CA GLN A 65 24.40 -29.11 -2.23
C GLN A 65 23.19 -28.33 -1.71
N PRO A 66 22.98 -28.21 -0.38
CA PRO A 66 22.02 -27.27 0.14
C PRO A 66 22.61 -25.89 -0.09
N ALA A 67 22.27 -25.26 -1.23
CA ALA A 67 22.65 -23.88 -1.47
C ALA A 67 22.04 -23.03 -0.35
N GLY A 68 22.90 -22.51 0.53
CA GLY A 68 22.49 -21.56 1.56
C GLY A 68 21.71 -20.43 0.90
N ILE A 69 20.67 -19.93 1.58
CA ILE A 69 19.84 -18.83 1.10
C ILE A 69 20.77 -17.63 0.85
N ASP A 70 21.08 -17.36 -0.42
CA ASP A 70 21.83 -16.17 -0.76
C ASP A 70 20.92 -14.97 -0.57
N ARG A 71 21.12 -14.25 0.54
CA ARG A 71 20.37 -13.04 0.89
C ARG A 71 20.46 -11.98 -0.20
N ARG A 72 21.53 -11.95 -1.01
CA ARG A 72 21.64 -11.03 -2.15
C ARG A 72 20.66 -11.40 -3.26
N SER A 73 20.58 -12.68 -3.63
CA SER A 73 19.62 -13.15 -4.64
C SER A 73 18.15 -12.84 -4.30
N VAL A 74 17.77 -12.93 -3.02
CA VAL A 74 16.39 -12.63 -2.57
C VAL A 74 16.11 -11.13 -2.64
N GLN A 75 17.09 -10.30 -2.28
CA GLN A 75 16.99 -8.85 -2.35
C GLN A 75 16.82 -8.37 -3.81
N GLU A 76 17.65 -8.88 -4.72
CA GLU A 76 17.57 -8.57 -6.16
C GLU A 76 16.23 -8.99 -6.76
N LEU A 77 15.69 -10.14 -6.31
CA LEU A 77 14.37 -10.59 -6.73
C LEU A 77 13.26 -9.65 -6.25
N ARG A 78 13.33 -9.17 -5.00
CA ARG A 78 12.37 -8.19 -4.48
C ARG A 78 12.43 -6.87 -5.24
N GLU A 79 13.63 -6.38 -5.54
CA GLU A 79 13.82 -5.15 -6.32
C GLU A 79 13.25 -5.29 -7.74
N ARG A 80 13.44 -6.46 -8.39
CA ARG A 80 12.81 -6.78 -9.67
C ARG A 80 11.29 -6.82 -9.60
N LEU A 81 10.73 -7.51 -8.61
CA LEU A 81 9.28 -7.59 -8.47
C LEU A 81 8.68 -6.20 -8.28
N LEU A 82 9.27 -5.38 -7.42
CA LEU A 82 8.79 -4.01 -7.20
C LEU A 82 8.98 -3.10 -8.43
N SER A 83 10.02 -3.30 -9.25
CA SER A 83 10.19 -2.51 -10.48
C SER A 83 9.15 -2.85 -11.56
N GLU A 84 8.60 -4.07 -11.51
CA GLU A 84 7.51 -4.57 -12.35
C GLU A 84 6.10 -4.21 -11.79
N ALA A 85 6.01 -3.67 -10.57
CA ALA A 85 4.74 -3.33 -9.94
C ALA A 85 4.03 -2.18 -10.68
N ASN A 86 2.76 -2.37 -11.03
CA ASN A 86 1.91 -1.27 -11.49
C ASN A 86 1.17 -0.59 -10.34
N VAL A 87 0.86 -1.35 -9.29
CA VAL A 87 0.23 -0.84 -8.07
C VAL A 87 1.05 -1.32 -6.88
N LEU A 88 1.58 -0.37 -6.11
CA LEU A 88 2.25 -0.64 -4.84
C LEU A 88 1.33 -0.24 -3.69
N VAL A 89 0.98 -1.21 -2.85
CA VAL A 89 0.19 -0.98 -1.64
C VAL A 89 1.12 -1.08 -0.43
N CYS A 90 1.23 -0.02 0.36
CA CYS A 90 2.04 0.02 1.57
C CYS A 90 1.52 1.08 2.55
N THR A 91 2.03 1.07 3.78
CA THR A 91 1.78 2.18 4.71
C THR A 91 2.58 3.42 4.29
N LEU A 92 2.17 4.61 4.74
CA LEU A 92 2.91 5.84 4.48
C LEU A 92 4.38 5.74 4.91
N SER A 93 4.64 5.24 6.11
CA SER A 93 6.00 4.95 6.60
C SER A 93 6.71 3.87 5.80
N GLY A 94 6.00 2.81 5.42
CA GLY A 94 6.52 1.71 4.62
C GLY A 94 6.98 2.17 3.24
N SER A 95 6.33 3.17 2.66
CA SER A 95 6.73 3.74 1.37
C SER A 95 8.16 4.30 1.38
N GLY A 96 8.65 4.77 2.53
CA GLY A 96 10.00 5.30 2.69
C GLY A 96 11.09 4.24 2.90
N ALA A 97 10.76 2.94 2.78
CA ALA A 97 11.75 1.89 2.94
C ALA A 97 12.85 1.98 1.86
N ALA A 98 14.10 1.70 2.26
CA ALA A 98 15.26 1.73 1.36
C ALA A 98 15.06 0.87 0.10
N LEU A 99 14.38 -0.28 0.25
CA LEU A 99 14.05 -1.16 -0.87
C LEU A 99 13.21 -0.46 -1.94
N ILE A 100 12.25 0.38 -1.56
CA ILE A 100 11.42 1.15 -2.51
C ILE A 100 12.22 2.35 -3.06
N GLY A 101 13.00 3.02 -2.19
CA GLY A 101 13.85 4.15 -2.56
C GLY A 101 14.92 3.83 -3.61
N ASN A 102 15.38 2.57 -3.68
CA ASN A 102 16.41 2.13 -4.62
C ASN A 102 15.87 1.84 -6.03
N ILE A 103 14.56 1.87 -6.23
CA ILE A 103 13.96 1.49 -7.50
C ILE A 103 13.86 2.75 -8.37
N PRO A 104 14.34 2.72 -9.63
CA PRO A 104 14.21 3.84 -10.55
C PRO A 104 12.76 4.11 -11.01
N HIS A 105 11.78 3.42 -10.40
CA HIS A 105 10.37 3.48 -10.76
C HIS A 105 9.72 4.72 -10.16
N THR A 106 8.84 5.38 -10.92
CA THR A 106 8.13 6.58 -10.47
C THR A 106 6.68 6.27 -10.16
N PHE A 107 6.19 6.71 -9.00
CA PHE A 107 4.76 6.64 -8.64
C PHE A 107 4.11 8.00 -8.88
N GLN A 108 3.68 8.22 -10.13
CA GLN A 108 3.10 9.51 -10.55
C GLN A 108 1.74 9.78 -9.92
N VAL A 109 1.02 8.73 -9.50
CA VAL A 109 -0.26 8.82 -8.81
C VAL A 109 -0.11 8.22 -7.43
N VAL A 110 -0.43 9.01 -6.40
CA VAL A 110 -0.46 8.56 -5.01
C VAL A 110 -1.88 8.68 -4.50
N ILE A 111 -2.41 7.58 -3.96
CA ILE A 111 -3.72 7.53 -3.32
C ILE A 111 -3.48 7.21 -1.85
N VAL A 112 -3.97 8.06 -0.95
CA VAL A 112 -3.86 7.88 0.49
C VAL A 112 -5.27 7.65 1.04
N ASP A 113 -5.48 6.45 1.58
CA ASP A 113 -6.69 6.09 2.32
C ASP A 113 -6.53 6.49 3.80
N GLU A 114 -7.65 6.73 4.49
CA GLU A 114 -7.68 7.26 5.86
C GLU A 114 -6.82 8.53 6.06
N ALA A 115 -6.76 9.39 5.04
CA ALA A 115 -5.86 10.53 4.97
C ALA A 115 -6.08 11.59 6.08
N ALA A 116 -7.29 11.66 6.64
CA ALA A 116 -7.61 12.53 7.78
C ALA A 116 -6.94 12.08 9.10
N GLN A 117 -6.60 10.79 9.21
CA GLN A 117 -5.92 10.21 10.38
C GLN A 117 -4.39 10.19 10.24
N ALA A 118 -3.85 10.61 9.09
CA ALA A 118 -2.42 10.60 8.82
C ALA A 118 -1.76 11.93 9.22
N HIS A 119 -0.54 11.86 9.75
CA HIS A 119 0.26 13.07 9.94
C HIS A 119 0.61 13.67 8.56
N GLU A 120 0.59 15.00 8.47
CA GLU A 120 0.96 15.68 7.22
C GLU A 120 2.37 15.28 6.75
N ILE A 121 3.32 15.12 7.68
CA ILE A 121 4.69 14.72 7.39
C ILE A 121 4.75 13.30 6.80
N GLU A 122 3.93 12.37 7.30
CA GLU A 122 3.88 11.00 6.78
C GLU A 122 3.32 10.96 5.36
N THR A 123 2.36 11.84 5.07
CA THR A 123 1.75 11.97 3.74
C THR A 123 2.77 12.42 2.68
N LEU A 124 3.85 13.11 3.08
CA LEU A 124 4.92 13.55 2.18
C LEU A 124 5.84 12.42 1.73
N ILE A 125 5.98 11.35 2.52
CA ILE A 125 6.92 10.24 2.24
C ILE A 125 6.70 9.63 0.85
N PRO A 126 5.49 9.23 0.44
CA PRO A 126 5.28 8.68 -0.90
C PRO A 126 5.37 9.73 -2.03
N LEU A 127 5.36 11.04 -1.73
CA LEU A 127 5.39 12.08 -2.76
C LEU A 127 6.78 12.27 -3.38
N GLN A 128 7.83 11.78 -2.71
CA GLN A 128 9.20 11.85 -3.22
C GLN A 128 9.41 11.09 -4.55
N TYR A 129 8.49 10.18 -4.90
CA TYR A 129 8.56 9.32 -6.09
C TYR A 129 8.00 9.98 -7.37
N CYS A 130 8.26 11.27 -7.56
CA CYS A 130 7.78 12.07 -8.70
C CYS A 130 6.24 12.11 -8.82
N CYS A 131 5.55 12.22 -7.68
CA CYS A 131 4.09 12.32 -7.66
C CYS A 131 3.61 13.56 -8.44
N ARG A 132 2.66 13.34 -9.37
CA ARG A 132 2.00 14.38 -10.19
C ARG A 132 0.53 14.53 -9.86
N LYS A 133 -0.07 13.48 -9.28
CA LYS A 133 -1.47 13.45 -8.88
C LYS A 133 -1.59 12.82 -7.49
N LEU A 134 -2.04 13.60 -6.54
CA LEU A 134 -2.34 13.16 -5.18
C LEU A 134 -3.85 13.08 -5.00
N ILE A 135 -4.35 11.94 -4.54
CA ILE A 135 -5.74 11.72 -4.15
C ILE A 135 -5.74 11.38 -2.66
N LEU A 136 -6.40 12.20 -1.87
CA LEU A 136 -6.57 11.99 -0.44
C LEU A 136 -8.02 11.57 -0.18
N VAL A 137 -8.21 10.41 0.44
CA VAL A 137 -9.51 9.88 0.83
C VAL A 137 -9.52 9.77 2.34
N GLY A 138 -10.51 10.35 3.00
CA GLY A 138 -10.61 10.34 4.45
C GLY A 138 -11.86 11.05 4.94
N ASP A 139 -12.12 10.92 6.24
CA ASP A 139 -13.25 11.56 6.91
C ASP A 139 -12.73 12.58 7.94
N PRO A 140 -12.85 13.89 7.68
CA PRO A 140 -12.36 14.93 8.59
C PRO A 140 -13.17 15.03 9.88
N ARG A 141 -14.31 14.34 9.99
CA ARG A 141 -15.13 14.30 11.21
C ARG A 141 -14.77 13.12 12.11
N GLN A 142 -13.86 12.24 11.69
CA GLN A 142 -13.33 11.16 12.51
C GLN A 142 -12.17 11.65 13.40
N LEU A 143 -11.48 10.70 14.05
CA LEU A 143 -10.35 11.02 14.92
C LEU A 143 -9.23 11.72 14.11
N PRO A 144 -8.56 12.74 14.67
CA PRO A 144 -7.41 13.35 14.03
C PRO A 144 -6.18 12.43 14.11
N ALA A 145 -5.09 12.83 13.45
CA ALA A 145 -3.82 12.13 13.55
C ALA A 145 -3.35 12.01 15.02
N THR A 146 -3.00 10.78 15.42
CA THR A 146 -2.67 10.49 16.82
C THR A 146 -1.28 10.98 17.17
N VAL A 147 -1.21 12.01 18.02
CA VAL A 147 0.06 12.57 18.53
C VAL A 147 0.18 12.31 20.03
N LEU A 148 1.23 11.59 20.44
CA LEU A 148 1.49 11.30 21.86
C LEU A 148 1.89 12.55 22.67
N SER A 149 2.61 13.48 22.03
CA SER A 149 3.05 14.72 22.66
C SER A 149 1.93 15.78 22.62
N THR A 150 1.34 16.05 23.77
CA THR A 150 0.35 17.13 23.91
C THR A 150 0.92 18.49 23.51
N TYR A 151 2.22 18.72 23.73
CA TYR A 151 2.90 19.92 23.27
C TYR A 151 2.89 19.99 21.74
N ALA A 152 3.33 18.93 21.05
CA ALA A 152 3.35 18.93 19.58
C ALA A 152 1.94 19.05 18.97
N GLY A 153 0.94 18.41 19.59
CA GLY A 153 -0.47 18.58 19.19
C GLY A 153 -0.95 20.04 19.29
N LYS A 154 -0.56 20.77 20.35
CA LYS A 154 -0.87 22.21 20.47
C LYS A 154 -0.26 23.06 19.36
N PHE A 155 0.85 22.61 18.77
CA PHE A 155 1.48 23.26 17.61
C PHE A 155 1.03 22.69 16.26
N GLY A 156 -0.04 21.88 16.25
CA GLY A 156 -0.72 21.44 15.03
C GLY A 156 -0.16 20.18 14.39
N LEU A 157 0.70 19.41 15.08
CA LEU A 157 1.20 18.14 14.54
C LEU A 157 0.08 17.11 14.30
N ASN A 158 -1.05 17.22 15.01
CA ASN A 158 -2.21 16.36 14.86
C ASN A 158 -3.11 16.75 13.67
N ARG A 159 -2.80 17.82 12.96
CA ARG A 159 -3.51 18.22 11.75
C ARG A 159 -2.94 17.46 10.55
N SER A 160 -3.81 16.77 9.85
CA SER A 160 -3.50 16.05 8.61
C SER A 160 -3.37 17.00 7.40
N MET A 161 -2.72 16.52 6.34
CA MET A 161 -2.72 17.23 5.06
C MET A 161 -4.14 17.36 4.49
N PHE A 162 -5.00 16.36 4.71
CA PHE A 162 -6.39 16.37 4.29
C PHE A 162 -7.15 17.55 4.92
N GLU A 163 -7.15 17.66 6.25
CA GLU A 163 -7.81 18.75 6.98
C GLU A 163 -7.21 20.11 6.61
N ARG A 164 -5.90 20.16 6.32
CA ARG A 164 -5.27 21.40 5.84
C ARG A 164 -5.80 21.83 4.48
N LEU A 165 -5.88 20.91 3.53
CA LEU A 165 -6.34 21.22 2.18
C LEU A 165 -7.84 21.45 2.10
N GLU A 166 -8.64 20.74 2.91
CA GLU A 166 -10.10 20.96 3.02
C GLU A 166 -10.43 22.43 3.35
N SER A 167 -9.60 23.09 4.16
CA SER A 167 -9.82 24.51 4.51
C SER A 167 -9.71 25.48 3.33
N VAL A 168 -9.19 25.04 2.18
CA VAL A 168 -8.99 25.86 0.97
C VAL A 168 -9.51 25.22 -0.32
N ILE A 169 -9.80 23.92 -0.32
CA ILE A 169 -10.28 23.15 -1.46
C ILE A 169 -11.52 22.38 -1.02
N GLN A 170 -12.64 22.58 -1.73
CA GLN A 170 -13.87 21.82 -1.48
C GLN A 170 -13.66 20.34 -1.85
N PRO A 171 -13.78 19.39 -0.90
CA PRO A 171 -13.67 17.97 -1.21
C PRO A 171 -14.91 17.47 -1.94
N VAL A 172 -14.74 16.38 -2.71
CA VAL A 172 -15.86 15.62 -3.26
C VAL A 172 -16.44 14.74 -2.15
N MET A 173 -17.67 15.02 -1.73
CA MET A 173 -18.35 14.28 -0.68
C MET A 173 -19.06 13.04 -1.23
N LEU A 174 -18.85 11.88 -0.62
CA LEU A 174 -19.66 10.68 -0.86
C LEU A 174 -20.88 10.73 0.07
N THR A 175 -22.09 10.77 -0.51
CA THR A 175 -23.33 11.04 0.25
C THR A 175 -24.15 9.80 0.60
N GLU A 176 -23.88 8.68 -0.09
CA GLU A 176 -24.59 7.41 0.13
C GLU A 176 -23.82 6.54 1.13
N GLN A 177 -24.50 6.10 2.18
CA GLN A 177 -23.94 5.21 3.20
C GLN A 177 -24.54 3.81 3.08
N TYR A 178 -23.72 2.78 3.26
CA TYR A 178 -24.11 1.37 3.07
C TYR A 178 -23.95 0.50 4.32
N ARG A 179 -23.67 1.11 5.49
CA ARG A 179 -23.30 0.36 6.71
C ARG A 179 -24.38 0.36 7.77
N MET A 180 -25.08 1.48 7.96
CA MET A 180 -26.04 1.67 9.04
C MET A 180 -27.47 1.47 8.54
N HIS A 181 -28.30 0.84 9.38
CA HIS A 181 -29.74 0.78 9.18
C HIS A 181 -30.31 2.21 9.10
N PRO A 182 -31.28 2.53 8.21
CA PRO A 182 -31.77 3.90 8.02
C PRO A 182 -32.20 4.60 9.32
N GLU A 183 -32.82 3.87 10.25
CA GLU A 183 -33.24 4.42 11.54
C GLU A 183 -32.07 4.88 12.44
N LEU A 184 -30.90 4.27 12.30
CA LEU A 184 -29.70 4.69 13.02
C LEU A 184 -29.04 5.92 12.40
N VAL A 185 -29.31 6.22 11.12
CA VAL A 185 -28.71 7.37 10.41
C VAL A 185 -29.46 8.66 10.75
N VAL A 186 -30.79 8.58 10.80
CA VAL A 186 -31.66 9.75 11.03
C VAL A 186 -31.50 10.32 12.44
N SER A 187 -31.21 9.47 13.44
CA SER A 187 -31.06 9.90 14.83
C SER A 187 -29.82 10.75 15.14
N PHE A 188 -28.83 10.81 14.24
CA PHE A 188 -27.59 11.59 14.42
C PHE A 188 -27.45 12.76 13.43
N THR A 189 -28.49 13.06 12.64
CA THR A 189 -28.49 14.16 11.65
C THR A 189 -29.36 15.36 12.05
N THR A 190 -29.82 15.44 13.31
CA THR A 190 -30.58 16.59 13.88
C THR A 190 -29.72 17.40 14.82
#